data_AF-A0A8T4X1Q2-F1
#
_entry.id   AF-A0A8T4X1Q2-F1
#
_cell.length_a   1.000
_cell.length_b   1.000
_cell.length_c   1.000
_cell.angle_alpha   90.00
_cell.angle_beta   90.00
_cell.angle_gamma   90.00
#
_symmetry.space_group_name_H-M   'P 1'
#
loop_
_entity.id
_entity.type
_entity.pdbx_description
1 polymer ?
#
loop_
_entity_poly.entity_id
_entity_poly.type
_entity_poly.pdbx_seq_one_letter_code
_entity_poly.pdbx_strand_id
1 'polypeptide(L)' 'MKIDIPLQCPSCGGKMYSVSYDTSFSILKKRSWQVCKECNFERDSESFKKAICCV' A
#
# COMPACT_ATOMS: atom_id res chain seq x y z
N MET A 1 -6.76 -15.82 7.17
CA MET A 1 -6.43 -14.98 8.33
C MET A 1 -5.80 -13.69 7.81
N LYS A 2 -6.49 -12.55 7.93
CA LYS A 2 -5.93 -11.24 7.57
C LYS A 2 -5.20 -10.73 8.80
N ILE A 3 -3.88 -10.86 8.78
CA ILE A 3 -3.03 -10.25 9.78
C ILE A 3 -3.04 -8.74 9.47
N ASP A 4 -3.90 -8.00 10.17
CA ASP A 4 -4.02 -6.54 10.10
C ASP A 4 -2.90 -5.91 10.95
N ILE A 5 -1.63 -6.25 10.69
CA ILE A 5 -0.52 -5.53 11.28
C ILE A 5 -0.41 -4.22 10.48
N PRO A 6 -0.65 -3.05 11.09
CA PRO A 6 -0.45 -1.78 10.41
C PRO A 6 1.03 -1.67 10.03
N LEU A 7 1.27 -1.66 8.73
CA LEU A 7 2.62 -1.66 8.19
C LEU A 7 3.26 -0.29 8.43
N GLN A 8 4.48 -0.30 8.96
CA GLN A 8 5.23 0.91 9.21
C GLN A 8 5.73 1.52 7.90
N CYS A 9 5.62 2.83 7.79
CA CYS A 9 6.10 3.59 6.66
C CYS A 9 7.63 3.53 6.62
N PRO A 10 8.24 3.12 5.50
CA PRO A 10 9.70 3.06 5.39
C PRO A 10 10.36 4.45 5.42
N SER A 11 9.59 5.52 5.20
CA SER A 11 10.12 6.89 5.18
C SER A 11 10.05 7.61 6.52
N CYS A 12 9.09 7.31 7.39
CA CYS A 12 8.89 8.04 8.66
C CYS A 12 8.53 7.16 9.86
N GLY A 13 8.38 5.84 9.69
CA GLY A 13 7.92 4.93 10.75
C GLY A 13 6.42 5.01 11.07
N GLY A 14 5.71 5.93 10.42
CA GLY A 14 4.26 6.15 10.55
C GLY A 14 3.40 4.98 10.06
N LYS A 15 2.08 5.07 10.18
CA LYS A 15 1.19 3.98 9.70
C LYS A 15 0.89 4.11 8.21
N MET A 16 1.01 3.00 7.48
CA MET A 16 0.54 2.90 6.10
C MET A 16 -0.89 2.36 6.03
N TYR A 17 -1.67 2.92 5.11
CA TYR A 17 -3.07 2.59 4.89
C TYR A 17 -3.27 2.11 3.45
N SER A 18 -4.03 1.03 3.29
CA SER A 18 -4.42 0.55 1.97
C SER A 18 -5.54 1.42 1.40
N VAL A 19 -5.29 2.08 0.29
CA VAL A 19 -6.30 2.80 -0.50
C VAL A 19 -6.48 2.11 -1.85
N SER A 20 -7.71 2.03 -2.33
CA SER A 20 -8.02 1.49 -3.65
C SER A 20 -8.51 2.63 -4.52
N TYR A 21 -7.86 2.86 -5.66
CA TYR A 21 -8.38 3.81 -6.64
C TYR A 21 -9.26 3.04 -7.62
N ASP A 22 -10.54 3.42 -7.69
CA ASP A 22 -11.42 2.92 -8.73
C ASP A 22 -10.95 3.46 -10.08
N THR A 23 -10.57 2.54 -10.96
CA THR A 23 -10.19 2.88 -12.33
C THR A 23 -11.47 3.08 -13.14
N SER A 24 -11.61 4.23 -13.79
CA SER A 24 -12.78 4.54 -14.65
C SER A 24 -12.98 3.53 -15.78
N PHE A 25 -11.91 2.82 -16.16
CA PHE A 25 -11.95 1.70 -17.08
C PHE A 25 -11.91 0.37 -16.31
N SER A 26 -12.96 -0.42 -16.46
CA SER A 26 -13.11 -1.77 -15.87
C SER A 26 -12.11 -2.80 -16.42
N ILE A 27 -11.43 -2.50 -17.53
CA ILE A 27 -10.35 -3.30 -18.12
C ILE A 27 -9.03 -3.17 -17.33
N LEU A 28 -8.83 -2.04 -16.63
CA LEU A 28 -7.63 -1.84 -15.83
C LEU A 28 -7.78 -2.61 -14.52
N LYS A 29 -6.78 -3.44 -14.18
CA LYS A 29 -6.74 -4.13 -12.88
C LYS A 29 -6.88 -3.09 -11.77
N LYS A 30 -7.79 -3.34 -10.82
CA LYS A 30 -7.97 -2.52 -9.61
C LYS A 30 -6.61 -2.37 -8.92
N ARG A 31 -6.05 -1.16 -8.94
CA ARG A 31 -4.78 -0.85 -8.29
C ARG A 31 -5.06 -0.44 -6.85
N SER A 32 -4.47 -1.18 -5.92
CA SER A 32 -4.43 -0.77 -4.51
C SER A 32 -3.06 -0.20 -4.20
N TRP A 33 -3.03 0.83 -3.38
CA TRP A 33 -1.84 1.56 -2.94
C TRP A 33 -1.76 1.53 -1.43
N GLN A 34 -0.55 1.57 -0.91
CA GLN A 34 -0.25 1.79 0.49
C GLN A 34 0.20 3.25 0.62
N VAL A 35 -0.50 4.03 1.44
CA VAL A 35 -0.23 5.46 1.64
C VAL A 35 0.01 5.75 3.11
N CYS A 36 1.08 6.46 3.42
CA CYS A 36 1.32 7.02 4.74
C CYS A 36 0.75 8.44 4.80
N LYS A 37 -0.17 8.70 5.72
CA LYS A 37 -0.80 10.02 5.88
C LYS A 37 0.10 11.06 6.55
N GLU A 38 1.20 10.63 7.16
CA GLU A 38 2.11 11.53 7.91
C GLU A 38 3.15 12.18 7.00
N CYS A 39 3.68 11.42 6.02
CA CYS A 39 4.70 11.91 5.09
C CYS A 39 4.27 11.86 3.62
N ASN A 40 3.00 11.54 3.33
CA ASN A 40 2.46 11.36 1.98
C ASN A 40 3.22 10.34 1.12
N PHE A 41 3.94 9.41 1.75
CA PHE A 41 4.62 8.33 1.04
C PHE A 41 3.59 7.35 0.49
N GLU A 42 3.63 7.10 -0.82
CA GLU A 42 2.76 6.17 -1.51
C GLU A 42 3.55 5.09 -2.25
N ARG A 43 3.02 3.87 -2.26
CA ARG A 43 3.58 2.75 -3.02
C ARG A 43 2.47 1.83 -3.47
N ASP A 44 2.58 1.25 -4.65
CA ASP A 44 1.61 0.25 -5.08
C ASP A 44 1.69 -1.00 -4.18
N SER A 45 0.53 -1.60 -3.89
CA SER A 45 0.45 -2.74 -2.97
C SER A 45 1.19 -3.98 -3.47
N GLU A 46 1.38 -4.16 -4.79
CA GLU A 46 2.10 -5.32 -5.31
C GLU A 46 3.61 -5.20 -5.06
N SER A 47 4.21 -4.06 -5.39
CA SER A 47 5.61 -3.74 -5.09
C SER A 47 5.85 -3.66 -3.58
N PHE A 48 4.87 -3.16 -2.83
CA PHE A 48 4.95 -3.12 -1.38
C PHE A 48 4.96 -4.53 -0.75
N LYS A 49 4.07 -5.42 -1.20
CA LYS A 49 4.09 -6.84 -0.78
C LYS A 49 5.38 -7.54 -1.18
N LYS A 50 5.89 -7.31 -2.40
CA LYS A 50 7.19 -7.85 -2.84
C LYS A 50 8.33 -7.39 -1.94
N ALA A 51 8.36 -6.12 -1.56
CA ALA A 51 9.38 -5.56 -0.68
C ALA A 51 9.36 -6.15 0.74
N ILE A 52 8.21 -6.62 1.24
CA ILE A 52 8.09 -7.25 2.56
C ILE A 52 8.34 -8.75 2.51
N CYS A 53 7.93 -9.42 1.43
CA CYS A 53 8.01 -10.87 1.31
C CYS A 53 9.40 -11.38 0.91
N CYS A 54 10.23 -10.52 0.30
CA CYS A 54 11.60 -10.83 -0.06
C CYS A 54 12.56 -10.17 0.93
N VAL A 55 12.68 -10.76 2.11
CA VAL A 55 13.84 -10.60 3.01
C VAL A 55 14.74 -11.80 2.81
#